data_AF-X1RJN2-F1
#
_entry.id   AF-X1RJN2-F1
#
_cell.length_a   1.000
_cell.length_b   1.000
_cell.length_c   1.000
_cell.angle_alpha   90.00
_cell.angle_beta   90.00
_cell.angle_gamma   90.00
#
_symmetry.space_group_name_H-M   'P 1'
#
loop_
_entity.id
_entity.type
_entity.pdbx_description
1 polymer ?
#
loop_
_entity_poly.entity_id
_entity_poly.type
_entity_poly.pdbx_seq_one_letter_code
_entity_poly.pdbx_strand_id
1 'polypeptide(L)'
;MADKSLSRRDFVKMLGTGAVWLGLSGCASQAGPEKVARQGAKMPNFVFFLVDDMGWKDAVCYGSSFYETPNIDRLARGGMRFTDAYAACPV
;
A
#
# COMPACT_ATOMS: atom_id res chain seq x y z
N MET A 1 10.27 -51.84 -1.67
CA MET A 1 9.39 -50.65 -1.58
C MET A 1 9.57 -50.07 -0.20
N ALA A 2 10.64 -49.29 0.00
CA ALA A 2 10.98 -48.74 1.30
C ALA A 2 10.51 -47.28 1.34
N ASP A 3 9.52 -47.02 2.19
CA ASP A 3 9.12 -45.69 2.64
C ASP A 3 10.36 -44.93 3.10
N LYS A 4 10.78 -43.93 2.31
CA LYS A 4 11.73 -42.91 2.73
C LYS A 4 10.92 -41.67 3.06
N SER A 5 10.49 -41.56 4.32
CA SER A 5 9.83 -40.37 4.84
C SER A 5 10.70 -39.14 4.57
N LEU A 6 10.20 -38.19 3.77
CA LEU A 6 10.88 -36.95 3.45
C LEU A 6 11.16 -36.16 4.73
N SER A 7 12.44 -35.99 5.06
CA SER A 7 12.86 -35.23 6.24
C SER A 7 12.70 -33.73 5.99
N ARG A 8 12.33 -32.98 7.03
CA ARG A 8 12.21 -31.50 6.99
C ARG A 8 13.48 -30.82 6.45
N ARG A 9 14.65 -31.44 6.66
CA ARG A 9 15.94 -30.98 6.14
C ARG A 9 16.07 -31.16 4.62
N ASP A 10 15.47 -32.19 4.05
CA ASP A 10 15.50 -32.45 2.61
C ASP A 10 14.54 -31.52 1.86
N PHE A 11 13.39 -31.18 2.48
CA PHE A 11 12.47 -30.17 1.96
C PHE A 11 13.11 -28.78 1.87
N VAL A 12 13.85 -28.35 2.90
CA VAL A 12 14.56 -27.06 2.91
C VAL A 12 15.68 -27.04 1.86
N LYS A 13 16.40 -28.15 1.67
CA LYS A 13 17.41 -28.28 0.61
C LYS A 13 16.79 -28.20 -0.80
N MET A 14 15.63 -28.83 -1.00
CA MET A 14 14.92 -28.85 -2.28
C MET A 14 14.40 -27.45 -2.67
N LEU A 15 13.88 -26.69 -1.70
CA LEU A 15 13.48 -25.28 -1.91
C LEU A 15 14.68 -24.38 -2.23
N GLY A 16 15.81 -24.58 -1.54
CA GLY A 16 17.02 -23.80 -1.75
C GLY A 16 17.62 -23.95 -3.16
N THR A 17 17.61 -25.16 -3.72
CA THR A 17 18.14 -25.42 -5.06
C THR A 17 17.18 -25.01 -6.20
N GLY A 18 15.86 -25.06 -5.96
CA GLY A 18 14.86 -24.67 -6.96
C GLY A 18 14.79 -23.16 -7.21
N ALA A 19 15.04 -22.34 -6.18
CA ALA A 19 15.01 -20.88 -6.31
C ALA A 19 16.20 -20.31 -7.10
N VAL A 20 17.35 -21.00 -7.11
CA VAL A 20 18.57 -20.54 -7.80
C VAL A 20 18.47 -20.73 -9.32
N TRP A 21 17.86 -21.82 -9.79
CA TRP A 21 17.75 -22.11 -11.23
C TRP A 21 16.71 -21.25 -11.95
N LEU A 22 15.64 -20.83 -11.26
CA LEU A 22 14.66 -19.88 -11.81
C LEU A 22 15.16 -18.42 -11.83
N GLY A 23 16.20 -18.10 -11.04
CA GLY A 23 16.75 -16.74 -10.96
C GLY A 23 17.68 -16.32 -12.09
N LEU A 24 18.29 -17.28 -12.82
CA LEU A 24 19.36 -16.97 -13.80
C LEU A 24 18.95 -16.96 -15.28
N SER A 25 17.76 -17.44 -15.65
CA SER A 25 17.29 -17.40 -17.05
C SER A 25 16.33 -16.24 -17.37
N GLY A 26 15.93 -15.43 -16.38
CA GLY A 26 14.94 -14.36 -16.57
C GLY A 26 15.49 -13.01 -17.05
N CYS A 27 16.81 -12.82 -17.10
CA CYS A 27 17.43 -11.51 -17.37
C CYS A 27 18.35 -11.53 -18.60
N ALA A 28 17.81 -12.03 -19.72
CA ALA A 28 18.40 -11.78 -21.04
C ALA A 28 17.33 -11.16 -21.95
N SER A 29 16.74 -10.05 -21.50
CA SER A 29 16.01 -9.14 -22.38
C SER A 29 16.85 -7.89 -22.57
N GLN A 30 17.38 -7.73 -23.78
CA GLN A 30 18.11 -6.55 -24.20
C GLN A 30 17.15 -5.35 -24.22
N ALA A 31 17.07 -4.62 -23.12
CA ALA A 31 16.44 -3.30 -23.11
C ALA A 31 17.44 -2.29 -23.69
N GLY A 32 17.23 -1.91 -24.95
CA GLY A 32 17.87 -0.72 -25.52
C GLY A 32 17.49 0.53 -24.72
N PRO A 33 18.21 1.65 -24.87
CA PRO A 33 17.87 2.89 -24.18
C PRO A 33 16.52 3.40 -24.69
N GLU A 34 15.45 3.03 -24.00
CA GLU A 34 14.13 3.62 -24.20
C GLU A 34 14.26 5.10 -23.77
N LYS A 35 14.13 5.99 -24.75
CA LYS A 35 13.97 7.42 -24.51
C LYS A 35 12.67 7.60 -23.73
N VAL A 36 12.75 7.59 -22.41
CA VAL A 36 11.64 8.01 -21.55
C VAL A 36 11.47 9.50 -21.80
N ALA A 37 10.55 9.83 -22.70
CA ALA A 37 10.09 11.19 -22.90
C ALA A 37 9.60 11.69 -21.54
N ARG A 38 10.33 12.64 -20.95
CA ARG A 38 9.83 13.37 -19.78
C ARG A 38 8.65 14.20 -20.27
N GLN A 39 7.45 13.60 -20.26
CA GLN A 39 6.24 14.39 -20.06
C GLN A 39 6.50 15.15 -18.78
N GLY A 40 6.74 16.46 -18.88
CA GLY A 40 6.99 17.30 -17.71
C GLY A 40 5.82 17.08 -16.76
N ALA A 41 6.09 16.39 -15.66
CA ALA A 41 5.06 16.04 -14.70
C ALA A 41 4.45 17.36 -14.23
N LYS A 42 3.19 17.61 -14.62
CA LYS A 42 2.49 18.82 -14.19
C LYS A 42 2.51 18.81 -12.67
N MET A 43 2.93 19.92 -12.07
CA MET A 43 2.93 20.03 -10.62
C MET A 43 1.51 19.74 -10.10
N PRO A 44 1.34 18.88 -9.09
CA PRO A 44 0.04 18.61 -8.52
C PRO A 44 -0.51 19.89 -7.88
N ASN A 45 -1.82 20.08 -7.96
CA ASN A 45 -2.50 21.10 -7.19
C ASN A 45 -2.81 20.54 -5.79
N PHE A 46 -2.64 21.36 -4.76
CA PHE A 46 -2.97 21.01 -3.38
C PHE A 46 -4.18 21.81 -2.92
N VAL A 47 -5.22 21.10 -2.48
CA VAL A 47 -6.41 21.70 -1.88
C VAL A 47 -6.46 21.25 -0.42
N PHE A 48 -6.40 22.21 0.50
CA PHE A 48 -6.41 21.96 1.93
C PHE A 48 -7.75 22.42 2.52
N PHE A 49 -8.46 21.50 3.16
CA PHE A 49 -9.69 21.78 3.89
C PHE A 49 -9.38 21.73 5.38
N LEU A 50 -9.79 22.77 6.12
CA LEU A 50 -9.74 22.82 7.57
C LEU A 50 -11.16 23.12 8.07
N VAL A 51 -11.61 22.34 9.05
CA VAL A 51 -12.92 22.52 9.69
C VAL A 51 -12.66 22.87 11.14
N ASP A 52 -13.29 23.94 11.60
CA ASP A 52 -13.21 24.41 12.99
C ASP A 52 -14.01 23.47 13.91
N ASP A 53 -13.51 23.24 15.12
CA ASP A 53 -14.15 22.44 16.18
C ASP A 53 -14.66 21.03 15.77
N MET A 54 -14.10 20.43 14.71
CA MET A 54 -14.47 19.08 14.31
C MET A 54 -13.81 18.02 15.19
N GLY A 55 -14.63 17.32 15.96
CA GLY A 55 -14.21 16.22 16.81
C GLY A 55 -13.99 14.90 16.05
N TRP A 56 -13.30 13.97 16.73
CA TRP A 56 -12.96 12.65 16.19
C TRP A 56 -14.18 11.86 15.66
N LYS A 57 -15.32 11.95 16.35
CA LYS A 57 -16.52 11.16 16.06
C LYS A 57 -17.55 11.89 15.17
N ASP A 58 -17.16 12.99 14.54
CA ASP A 58 -18.11 13.82 13.78
C ASP A 58 -18.31 13.34 12.33
N ALA A 59 -17.45 12.43 11.83
CA ALA A 59 -17.63 11.77 10.54
C ALA A 59 -17.92 10.28 10.67
N VAL A 60 -18.75 9.74 9.77
CA VAL A 60 -19.13 8.32 9.74
C VAL A 60 -17.91 7.42 9.56
N CYS A 61 -16.96 7.82 8.71
CA CYS A 61 -15.71 7.07 8.52
C CYS A 61 -14.80 6.99 9.78
N TYR A 62 -15.11 7.73 10.85
CA TYR A 62 -14.48 7.63 12.18
C TYR A 62 -15.45 7.13 13.27
N GLY A 63 -16.64 6.65 12.88
CA GLY A 63 -17.60 6.00 13.76
C GLY A 63 -18.75 6.88 14.24
N SER A 64 -19.03 8.00 13.58
CA SER A 64 -20.27 8.76 13.86
C SER A 64 -21.50 7.91 13.58
N SER A 65 -22.44 7.89 14.52
CA SER A 65 -23.78 7.29 14.34
C SER A 65 -24.88 8.35 14.20
N PHE A 66 -24.53 9.63 14.28
CA PHE A 66 -25.49 10.74 14.30
C PHE A 66 -25.43 11.58 13.01
N TYR A 67 -24.24 11.88 12.51
CA TYR A 67 -24.07 12.70 11.30
C TYR A 67 -23.95 11.84 10.04
N GLU A 68 -24.51 12.33 8.94
CA GLU A 68 -24.28 11.77 7.61
C GLU A 68 -23.20 12.57 6.89
N THR A 69 -22.11 11.90 6.47
CA THR A 69 -20.96 12.55 5.83
C THR A 69 -20.57 11.92 4.49
N PRO A 70 -21.50 11.75 3.52
CA PRO A 70 -21.28 10.91 2.34
C PRO A 70 -20.11 11.37 1.46
N ASN A 71 -19.85 12.68 1.39
CA ASN A 71 -18.73 13.24 0.63
C ASN A 71 -17.37 13.00 1.31
N ILE A 72 -17.30 13.13 2.64
CA ILE A 72 -16.10 12.84 3.41
C ILE A 72 -15.81 11.34 3.35
N ASP A 73 -16.84 10.50 3.47
CA ASP A 73 -16.70 9.05 3.41
C ASP A 73 -16.26 8.55 2.03
N ARG A 74 -16.72 9.23 0.96
CA ARG A 74 -16.24 8.96 -0.41
C ARG A 74 -14.76 9.33 -0.56
N LEU A 75 -14.33 10.48 -0.03
CA LEU A 75 -12.93 10.90 -0.05
C LEU A 75 -12.05 9.92 0.74
N ALA A 76 -12.51 9.52 1.92
CA ALA A 76 -11.81 8.61 2.82
C ALA A 76 -11.67 7.20 2.24
N ARG A 77 -12.66 6.71 1.46
CA ARG A 77 -12.56 5.43 0.73
C ARG A 77 -11.61 5.48 -0.46
N GLY A 78 -11.49 6.64 -1.11
CA GLY A 78 -10.61 6.83 -2.27
C GLY A 78 -9.19 7.26 -1.92
N GLY A 79 -8.88 7.45 -0.64
CA GLY A 79 -7.62 8.01 -0.17
C GLY A 79 -7.08 7.29 1.06
N MET A 80 -6.38 8.06 1.89
CA MET A 80 -5.81 7.59 3.17
C MET A 80 -6.56 8.25 4.33
N ARG A 81 -6.77 7.49 5.41
CA ARG A 81 -7.26 8.00 6.70
C ARG A 81 -6.16 7.88 7.73
N PHE A 82 -6.03 8.90 8.57
CA PHE A 82 -5.12 8.88 9.72
C PHE A 82 -5.96 8.65 10.98
N THR A 83 -5.72 7.52 11.65
CA THR A 83 -6.46 7.14 12.87
C THR A 83 -5.96 7.83 14.14
N ASP A 84 -4.77 8.42 14.07
CA ASP A 84 -4.01 8.94 15.21
C ASP A 84 -3.47 10.35 14.87
N ALA A 85 -4.35 11.24 14.41
CA ALA A 85 -4.04 12.61 14.04
C ALA A 85 -4.45 13.58 15.16
N TYR A 86 -3.48 14.01 15.97
CA TYR A 86 -3.71 14.86 17.14
C TYR A 86 -3.42 16.33 16.85
N ALA A 87 -4.29 17.23 17.33
CA ALA A 87 -3.97 18.64 17.45
C ALA A 87 -3.05 18.84 18.67
N ALA A 88 -1.88 19.44 18.47
CA ALA A 88 -0.92 19.64 19.56
C ALA A 88 -1.43 20.62 20.63
N CYS A 89 -2.29 21.56 20.23
CA CYS A 89 -2.92 22.54 21.11
C CYS A 89 -4.36 22.79 20.62
N PRO A 90 -5.37 22.10 21.17
CA PRO A 90 -6.77 22.42 20.92
C PRO A 90 -7.16 23.59 21.82
N VAL A 91 -7.49 24.74 21.23
CA VAL A 91 -7.92 25.96 21.94
C VAL A 91 -9.35 26.32 21.57
#